data_AF-A0A9D7NDE5-F1
#
_entry.id   AF-A0A9D7NDE5-F1
#
_cell.length_a   1.000
_cell.length_b   1.000
_cell.length_c   1.000
_cell.angle_alpha   90.00
_cell.angle_beta   90.00
_cell.angle_gamma   90.00
#
_symmetry.space_group_name_H-M   'P 1'
#
loop_
_entity.id
_entity.type
_entity.pdbx_description
1 polymer ?
#
loop_
_entity_poly.entity_id
_entity_poly.type
_entity_poly.pdbx_seq_one_letter_code
_entity_poly.pdbx_strand_id
1 'polypeptide(L)'
;MAAIESIREKGAELYVEQSIQNLFAAASFDTKPMEIGSVKEMMNKTTAQSMCNTLHALSVRRETCSKLSELTMPILILVGKEDKITPPKVAGLMLDKTQHSTLVIVEHAGHLAI
;
A
#
# COMPACT_ATOMS: atom_id res chain seq x y z
N MET A 1 -8.58 -4.91 13.98
CA MET A 1 -9.62 -4.01 14.54
C MET A 1 -9.01 -2.83 15.29
N ALA A 2 -7.87 -2.99 15.97
CA ALA A 2 -7.17 -1.90 16.69
C ALA A 2 -7.05 -0.56 15.93
N ALA A 3 -6.73 -0.56 14.63
CA ALA A 3 -6.68 0.69 13.84
C ALA A 3 -8.06 1.37 13.72
N ILE A 4 -9.13 0.59 13.51
CA ILE A 4 -10.52 1.10 13.43
C ILE A 4 -10.96 1.68 14.78
N GLU A 5 -10.65 0.97 15.87
CA GLU A 5 -10.93 1.43 17.24
C GLU A 5 -10.21 2.75 17.53
N SER A 6 -8.91 2.81 17.22
CA SER A 6 -8.12 4.04 17.38
C SER A 6 -8.67 5.21 16.57
N ILE A 7 -9.09 4.98 15.31
CA ILE A 7 -9.66 6.04 14.46
C ILE A 7 -10.97 6.56 15.06
N ARG A 8 -11.83 5.66 15.57
CA ARG A 8 -13.13 6.03 16.16
C ARG A 8 -12.98 6.81 17.47
N GLU A 9 -12.00 6.45 18.29
CA GLU A 9 -11.80 7.09 19.60
C GLU A 9 -10.97 8.37 19.52
N LYS A 10 -9.93 8.39 18.69
CA LYS A 10 -8.87 9.42 18.71
C LYS A 10 -8.81 10.27 17.44
N GLY A 11 -9.64 9.98 16.44
CA GLY A 11 -9.54 10.60 15.12
C GLY A 11 -8.55 9.91 14.19
N ALA A 12 -8.52 10.35 12.94
CA ALA A 12 -7.75 9.71 11.87
C ALA A 12 -6.28 10.19 11.81
N GLU A 13 -5.92 11.26 12.52
CA GLU A 13 -4.62 11.93 12.41
C GLU A 13 -3.47 10.97 12.70
N LEU A 14 -3.54 10.22 13.80
CA LEU A 14 -2.51 9.25 14.16
C LEU A 14 -2.34 8.17 13.09
N TYR A 15 -3.45 7.68 12.53
CA TYR A 15 -3.44 6.69 11.46
C TYR A 15 -2.80 7.25 10.18
N VAL A 16 -3.08 8.51 9.85
CA VAL A 16 -2.47 9.20 8.70
C VAL A 16 -0.98 9.34 8.90
N GLU A 17 -0.51 9.88 10.03
CA GLU A 17 0.92 10.05 10.30
C GLU A 17 1.67 8.72 10.22
N GLN A 18 1.14 7.67 10.85
CA GLN A 18 1.74 6.34 10.81
C GLN A 18 1.76 5.74 9.41
N SER A 19 0.71 5.98 8.61
CA SER A 19 0.66 5.51 7.23
C SER A 19 1.72 6.21 6.38
N ILE A 20 1.85 7.54 6.48
CA ILE A 20 2.83 8.32 5.72
C ILE A 20 4.25 7.79 5.95
N GLN A 21 4.64 7.47 7.19
CA GLN A 21 5.97 6.92 7.51
C GLN A 21 6.27 5.54 6.87
N ASN A 22 5.23 4.82 6.45
CA ASN A 22 5.34 3.48 5.87
C ASN A 22 5.10 3.44 4.35
N LEU A 23 4.51 4.49 3.77
CA LEU A 23 4.16 4.54 2.36
C LEU A 23 5.33 4.88 1.43
N PHE A 24 6.37 5.54 1.94
CA PHE A 24 7.46 6.08 1.11
C PHE A 24 8.83 5.51 1.50
N ALA A 25 9.78 5.57 0.56
CA ALA A 25 11.18 5.34 0.83
C ALA A 25 11.74 6.43 1.76
N ALA A 26 12.81 6.13 2.49
CA ALA A 26 13.39 7.09 3.44
C ALA A 26 13.85 8.37 2.71
N ALA A 27 14.47 8.21 1.54
CA ALA A 27 14.95 9.34 0.74
C ALA A 27 13.81 10.22 0.18
N SER A 28 12.59 9.69 0.02
CA SER A 28 11.46 10.45 -0.51
C SER A 28 11.03 11.58 0.44
N PHE A 29 11.30 11.47 1.75
CA PHE A 29 11.01 12.52 2.72
C PHE A 29 11.82 13.80 2.48
N ASP A 30 13.08 13.64 2.05
CA ASP A 30 13.96 14.76 1.74
C ASP A 30 13.79 15.25 0.30
N THR A 31 13.54 14.33 -0.63
CA THR A 31 13.57 14.61 -2.08
C THR A 31 12.20 14.94 -2.68
N LYS A 32 11.10 14.50 -2.05
CA LYS A 32 9.71 14.60 -2.55
C LYS A 32 8.71 15.10 -1.49
N PRO A 33 9.02 16.19 -0.75
CA PRO A 33 8.15 16.67 0.32
C PRO A 33 6.78 17.15 -0.19
N MET A 34 6.70 17.66 -1.43
CA MET A 34 5.46 18.15 -2.03
C MET A 34 4.48 17.01 -2.31
N GLU A 35 4.96 15.89 -2.85
CA GLU A 35 4.18 14.71 -3.13
C GLU A 35 3.69 14.05 -1.84
N ILE A 36 4.57 13.93 -0.84
CA ILE A 36 4.20 13.43 0.49
C ILE A 36 3.14 14.32 1.13
N GLY A 37 3.29 15.65 1.04
CA GLY A 37 2.31 16.62 1.51
C GLY A 37 0.94 16.43 0.83
N SER A 38 0.95 16.23 -0.49
CA SER A 38 -0.27 16.01 -1.29
C SER A 38 -1.00 14.71 -0.88
N VAL A 39 -0.26 13.64 -0.66
CA VAL A 39 -0.83 12.36 -0.17
C VAL A 39 -1.38 12.53 1.25
N LYS A 40 -0.65 13.19 2.14
CA LYS A 40 -1.10 13.47 3.51
C LYS A 40 -2.39 14.30 3.52
N GLU A 41 -2.48 15.32 2.67
CA GLU A 41 -3.70 16.12 2.52
C GLU A 41 -4.87 15.28 2.01
N MET A 42 -4.66 14.42 1.01
CA MET A 42 -5.66 13.49 0.51
C MET A 42 -6.18 12.55 1.61
N MET A 43 -5.28 11.99 2.40
CA MET A 43 -5.64 11.12 3.52
C MET A 43 -6.45 11.88 4.58
N ASN A 44 -6.03 13.09 4.95
CA ASN A 44 -6.74 13.93 5.93
C ASN A 44 -8.14 14.36 5.45
N LYS A 45 -8.38 14.45 4.15
CA LYS A 45 -9.71 14.72 3.57
C LYS A 45 -10.64 13.49 3.58
N THR A 46 -10.12 12.30 3.85
CA THR A 46 -10.92 11.07 3.91
C THR A 46 -11.63 10.97 5.26
N THR A 47 -12.95 10.75 5.25
CA THR A 47 -13.72 10.69 6.50
C THR A 47 -13.35 9.46 7.33
N ALA A 48 -13.36 9.60 8.67
CA ALA A 48 -13.11 8.50 9.59
C ALA A 48 -14.04 7.29 9.32
N GLN A 49 -15.31 7.55 8.99
CA GLN A 49 -16.27 6.51 8.62
C GLN A 49 -15.85 5.74 7.37
N SER A 50 -15.38 6.45 6.32
CA SER A 50 -14.89 5.82 5.09
C SER A 50 -13.65 4.99 5.36
N MET A 51 -12.67 5.52 6.11
CA MET A 51 -11.47 4.78 6.50
C MET A 51 -11.83 3.49 7.26
N CYS A 52 -12.69 3.59 8.27
CA CYS A 52 -13.11 2.44 9.08
C CYS A 52 -13.81 1.37 8.24
N ASN A 53 -14.71 1.78 7.35
CA ASN A 53 -15.42 0.85 6.47
C ASN A 53 -14.47 0.14 5.50
N THR A 54 -13.53 0.88 4.91
CA THR A 54 -12.51 0.31 4.02
C THR A 54 -11.60 -0.66 4.77
N LEU A 55 -11.11 -0.32 5.96
CA LEU A 55 -10.30 -1.20 6.79
C LEU A 55 -11.05 -2.48 7.16
N HIS A 56 -12.34 -2.36 7.49
CA HIS A 56 -13.17 -3.53 7.78
C HIS A 56 -13.31 -4.41 6.54
N ALA A 57 -13.65 -3.83 5.38
CA ALA A 57 -13.77 -4.55 4.12
C ALA A 57 -12.47 -5.27 3.74
N LEU A 58 -11.32 -4.60 3.89
CA LEU A 58 -10.00 -5.20 3.69
C LEU A 58 -9.73 -6.37 4.64
N SER A 59 -10.19 -6.30 5.89
CA SER A 59 -9.97 -7.36 6.89
C SER A 59 -10.77 -8.64 6.64
N VAL A 60 -11.96 -8.52 6.02
CA VAL A 60 -12.86 -9.65 5.74
C VAL A 60 -12.81 -10.12 4.29
N ARG A 61 -11.98 -9.49 3.44
CA ARG A 61 -11.88 -9.84 2.02
C ARG A 61 -11.42 -11.29 1.86
N ARG A 62 -11.94 -11.95 0.83
CA ARG A 62 -11.49 -13.31 0.48
C ARG A 62 -10.08 -13.25 -0.11
N GLU A 63 -9.32 -14.31 0.16
CA GLU A 63 -8.03 -14.59 -0.48
C GLU A 63 -8.21 -14.69 -2.00
N THR A 64 -7.26 -14.16 -2.78
CA THR A 64 -7.31 -14.17 -4.26
C THR A 64 -6.02 -14.63 -4.93
N CYS A 65 -4.91 -14.80 -4.21
CA CYS A 65 -3.63 -15.27 -4.74
C CYS A 65 -3.73 -16.67 -5.34
N SER A 66 -4.63 -17.51 -4.81
CA SER A 66 -4.96 -18.83 -5.37
C SER A 66 -5.44 -18.79 -6.83
N LYS A 67 -5.99 -17.66 -7.30
CA LYS A 67 -6.49 -17.49 -8.67
C LYS A 67 -5.44 -16.96 -9.65
N LEU A 68 -4.25 -16.56 -9.18
CA LEU A 68 -3.23 -15.94 -10.03
C LEU A 68 -2.77 -16.86 -11.17
N SER A 69 -2.78 -18.18 -10.94
CA SER A 69 -2.40 -19.19 -11.94
C SER A 69 -3.41 -19.35 -13.08
N GLU A 70 -4.65 -18.88 -12.88
CA GLU A 70 -5.73 -18.93 -13.88
C GLU A 70 -5.66 -17.73 -14.85
N LEU A 71 -4.84 -16.72 -14.54
CA LEU A 71 -4.72 -15.52 -15.36
C LEU A 71 -3.86 -15.78 -16.60
N THR A 72 -4.41 -15.52 -17.78
CA THR A 72 -3.79 -15.79 -19.08
C THR A 72 -3.37 -14.53 -19.85
N MET A 73 -3.77 -13.35 -19.36
CA MET A 73 -3.34 -12.08 -19.93
C MET A 73 -1.93 -11.71 -19.46
N PRO A 74 -1.21 -10.82 -20.16
CA PRO A 74 0.04 -10.23 -19.66
C PRO A 74 -0.20 -9.47 -18.34
N ILE A 75 0.70 -9.65 -17.36
CA ILE A 75 0.63 -9.03 -16.03
C ILE A 75 1.91 -8.24 -15.76
N LEU A 76 1.77 -6.99 -15.33
CA LEU A 76 2.87 -6.23 -14.75
C LEU A 76 2.73 -6.22 -13.23
N ILE A 77 3.75 -6.69 -12.54
CA ILE A 77 3.89 -6.60 -11.09
C ILE A 77 4.92 -5.50 -10.83
N LEU A 78 4.52 -4.44 -10.12
CA LEU A 78 5.37 -3.29 -9.82
C LEU A 78 5.45 -3.09 -8.31
N VAL A 79 6.66 -2.90 -7.80
CA VAL A 79 6.91 -2.74 -6.36
C VAL A 79 8.10 -1.81 -6.14
N GLY A 80 8.04 -0.94 -5.13
CA GLY A 80 9.20 -0.17 -4.70
C GLY A 80 10.19 -1.04 -3.93
N LYS A 81 11.49 -0.81 -4.13
CA LYS A 81 12.54 -1.57 -3.44
C LYS A 81 12.47 -1.46 -1.92
N GLU A 82 11.99 -0.32 -1.41
CA GLU A 82 11.88 0.00 0.00
C GLU A 82 10.43 -0.11 0.52
N ASP A 83 9.53 -0.74 -0.25
CA ASP A 83 8.15 -0.98 0.18
C ASP A 83 8.11 -1.84 1.46
N LYS A 84 7.58 -1.26 2.54
CA LYS A 84 7.44 -1.92 3.86
C LYS A 84 6.12 -2.69 4.00
N ILE A 85 5.13 -2.40 3.16
CA ILE A 85 3.77 -2.96 3.22
C ILE A 85 3.70 -4.21 2.34
N THR A 86 4.19 -4.13 1.11
CA THR A 86 4.24 -5.22 0.13
C THR A 86 5.64 -5.35 -0.45
N PRO A 87 6.64 -5.78 0.35
CA PRO A 87 8.04 -5.76 -0.06
C PRO A 87 8.30 -6.62 -1.31
N PRO A 88 9.42 -6.41 -2.03
CA PRO A 88 9.75 -7.15 -3.26
C PRO A 88 9.66 -8.68 -3.13
N LYS A 89 9.94 -9.23 -1.94
CA LYS A 89 9.76 -10.65 -1.65
C LYS A 89 8.31 -11.11 -1.84
N VAL A 90 7.33 -10.33 -1.39
CA VAL A 90 5.90 -10.63 -1.55
C VAL A 90 5.49 -10.50 -3.02
N ALA A 91 5.98 -9.48 -3.73
CA ALA A 91 5.76 -9.35 -5.17
C ALA A 91 6.34 -10.55 -5.96
N GLY A 92 7.49 -11.09 -5.53
CA GLY A 92 8.07 -12.32 -6.07
C GLY A 92 7.15 -13.53 -5.94
N LEU A 93 6.43 -13.68 -4.82
CA LEU A 93 5.45 -14.76 -4.65
C LEU A 93 4.28 -14.66 -5.65
N MET A 94 3.93 -13.46 -6.08
CA MET A 94 2.92 -13.26 -7.13
C MET A 94 3.47 -13.61 -8.51
N LEU A 95 4.73 -13.23 -8.80
CA LEU A 95 5.44 -13.60 -10.03
C LEU A 95 5.47 -15.14 -10.16
N ASP A 96 5.86 -15.85 -9.11
CA ASP A 96 5.93 -17.33 -9.10
C ASP A 96 4.58 -18.02 -9.36
N LYS A 97 3.47 -17.34 -9.10
CA LYS A 97 2.10 -17.87 -9.26
C LYS A 97 1.44 -17.47 -10.57
N THR A 98 2.11 -16.70 -11.43
CA THR A 98 1.57 -16.19 -12.70
C THR A 98 2.39 -16.72 -13.88
N GLN A 99 1.76 -16.91 -15.04
CA GLN A 99 2.43 -17.51 -16.21
C GLN A 99 3.04 -16.48 -17.17
N HIS A 100 2.41 -15.31 -17.29
CA HIS A 100 2.79 -14.26 -18.24
C HIS A 100 3.02 -12.93 -17.54
N SER A 101 3.93 -12.92 -16.57
CA SER A 101 4.18 -11.77 -15.72
C SER A 101 5.59 -11.22 -15.86
N THR A 102 5.70 -9.90 -15.67
CA THR A 102 6.97 -9.19 -15.51
C THR A 102 6.97 -8.51 -14.16
N LEU A 103 8.06 -8.70 -13.40
CA LEU A 103 8.28 -7.99 -12.15
C LEU A 103 9.23 -6.81 -12.39
N VAL A 104 8.80 -5.61 -12.03
CA VAL A 104 9.61 -4.39 -12.03
C VAL A 104 9.78 -3.91 -10.59
N ILE A 105 11.03 -3.82 -10.17
CA ILE A 105 11.40 -3.22 -8.87
C ILE A 105 11.85 -1.78 -9.14
N VAL A 106 11.15 -0.82 -8.55
CA VAL A 106 11.48 0.60 -8.65
C VAL A 106 12.49 0.95 -7.57
N GLU A 107 13.70 1.32 -7.99
CA GLU A 107 14.78 1.76 -7.11
C GLU A 107 14.39 3.07 -6.40
N HIS A 108 14.85 3.25 -5.16
CA HIS A 108 14.61 4.44 -4.33
C HIS A 108 13.13 4.76 -4.07
N ALA A 109 12.25 3.77 -4.10
CA ALA A 109 10.81 3.94 -3.94
C ALA A 109 10.21 3.03 -2.87
N GLY A 110 9.17 3.53 -2.19
CA GLY A 110 8.42 2.81 -1.16
C GLY A 110 7.17 2.12 -1.71
N HIS A 111 6.09 2.11 -0.92
CA HIS A 111 4.80 1.55 -1.34
C HIS A 111 4.14 2.36 -2.45
N LEU A 112 4.15 3.69 -2.30
CA LEU A 112 3.89 4.60 -3.41
C LEU A 112 5.21 4.72 -4.16
N ALA A 113 5.23 4.30 -5.43
CA ALA A 113 6.43 4.15 -6.25
C ALA A 113 7.05 5.50 -6.68
N ILE A 114 7.24 6.38 -5.70
CA ILE A 114 7.87 7.69 -5.78
C ILE A 114 8.98 7.78 -4.74
#